data_AF-F3PVS3-F1
#
_entry.id   AF-F3PVS3-F1
#
_cell.length_a   1.000
_cell.length_b   1.000
_cell.length_c   1.000
_cell.angle_alpha   90.00
_cell.angle_beta   90.00
_cell.angle_gamma   90.00
#
_symmetry.space_group_name_H-M   'P 1'
#
loop_
_entity.id
_entity.type
_entity.pdbx_description
1 polymer ?
#
loop_
_entity_poly.entity_id
_entity_poly.type
_entity_poly.pdbx_seq_one_letter_code
_entity_poly.pdbx_strand_id
1 'polypeptide(L)'
;MSKYVMPPRQKMINLIYVVLIAMLGINISKDALEGYDLLSNDYHPQIALLQAYNANLLTRLEEKRPDQQAAGSEINEKTEAIRRELNELKEKIAQAADRDKYQKGKLANKDELNAVSDVMLSAGRGKSLKENIQSYKELISGLIGNEERKNLISSYLDVTPEKSGFSWEKETFSYLPANAGIAVLDKMEQELLTCQKETLQALIEGDGKRPEPQPGITVIGEDQIFINGEPTDVLPNGTIKVPMVQITPELTSTLYKECENRLHFISIGVPKQNLKVTMQHGKVIERNGQYLAIPDNRAQAASITVSNGKETLARYDYAVKELPDPIPYVVYTDKGKKELYKGNVPLSRSKAQSMSELIATAPEGPQIDYRILSFETVFIKSGSNKVITLKNKGNKLSEEQRKIIGQLQTGDKFYITSITVSGGKKNNEQIASINIVLI
;
A
#
# COMPACT_ATOMS: atom_id res chain seq x y z
N MET A 1 18.50 17.76 -49.73
CA MET A 1 18.98 16.60 -48.95
C MET A 1 18.08 15.42 -49.27
N SER A 2 18.63 14.22 -49.45
CA SER A 2 17.81 13.00 -49.65
C SER A 2 17.09 12.64 -48.36
N LYS A 3 15.82 12.19 -48.46
CA LYS A 3 15.13 11.58 -47.31
C LYS A 3 15.80 10.24 -47.01
N TYR A 4 16.47 10.11 -45.86
CA TYR A 4 17.00 8.83 -45.40
C TYR A 4 15.83 7.89 -45.08
N VAL A 5 15.49 7.00 -46.02
CA VAL A 5 14.44 6.00 -45.83
C VAL A 5 15.03 4.84 -45.03
N MET A 6 14.75 4.83 -43.72
CA MET A 6 15.17 3.77 -42.81
C MET A 6 14.80 2.37 -43.39
N PRO A 7 15.75 1.44 -43.57
CA PRO A 7 15.50 0.15 -44.21
C PRO A 7 14.40 -0.67 -43.51
N PRO A 8 13.59 -1.48 -44.23
CA PRO A 8 12.50 -2.27 -43.64
C PRO A 8 12.95 -3.15 -42.47
N ARG A 9 14.09 -3.83 -42.60
CA ARG A 9 14.70 -4.63 -41.52
C ARG A 9 15.03 -3.79 -40.28
N GLN A 10 15.51 -2.55 -40.46
CA GLN A 10 15.86 -1.66 -39.35
C GLN A 10 14.62 -1.00 -38.72
N LYS A 11 13.56 -0.77 -39.50
CA LYS A 11 12.23 -0.44 -38.97
C LYS A 11 11.66 -1.57 -38.11
N MET A 12 11.75 -2.83 -38.58
CA MET A 12 11.33 -3.98 -37.78
C MET A 12 12.14 -4.14 -36.50
N ILE A 13 13.47 -4.02 -36.57
CA ILE A 13 14.34 -4.07 -35.38
C ILE A 13 13.96 -2.96 -34.38
N ASN A 14 13.79 -1.72 -34.85
CA ASN A 14 13.39 -0.62 -33.98
C ASN A 14 11.97 -0.79 -33.40
N LEU A 15 11.03 -1.35 -34.17
CA LEU A 15 9.68 -1.69 -33.68
C LEU A 15 9.74 -2.78 -32.61
N ILE A 16 10.51 -3.85 -32.84
CA ILE A 16 10.74 -4.93 -31.86
C ILE A 16 11.41 -4.39 -30.61
N TYR A 17 12.38 -3.47 -30.73
CA TYR A 17 13.03 -2.84 -29.59
C TYR A 17 12.08 -1.95 -28.77
N VAL A 18 11.19 -1.21 -29.45
CA VAL A 18 10.14 -0.42 -28.79
C VAL A 18 9.10 -1.33 -28.11
N VAL A 19 8.71 -2.44 -28.75
CA VAL A 19 7.79 -3.44 -28.16
C VAL A 19 8.43 -4.15 -26.97
N LEU A 20 9.72 -4.53 -27.03
CA LEU A 20 10.44 -5.11 -25.90
C LEU A 20 10.60 -4.12 -24.74
N ILE A 21 10.96 -2.86 -25.00
CA ILE A 21 11.03 -1.82 -23.97
C ILE A 21 9.64 -1.52 -23.39
N ALA A 22 8.58 -1.56 -24.21
CA ALA A 22 7.20 -1.42 -23.74
C ALA A 22 6.79 -2.60 -22.85
N MET A 23 7.06 -3.85 -23.25
CA MET A 23 6.78 -5.04 -22.44
C MET A 23 7.57 -5.02 -21.12
N LEU A 24 8.86 -4.70 -21.15
CA LEU A 24 9.70 -4.54 -19.95
C LEU A 24 9.26 -3.36 -19.05
N GLY A 25 8.54 -2.37 -19.57
CA GLY A 25 8.00 -1.22 -18.83
C GLY A 25 6.50 -1.29 -18.52
N ILE A 26 5.83 -2.38 -18.93
CA ILE A 26 4.43 -2.69 -18.61
C ILE A 26 4.40 -3.80 -17.56
N ASN A 27 5.22 -4.84 -17.72
CA ASN A 27 5.27 -5.97 -16.80
C ASN A 27 5.85 -5.54 -15.45
N ILE A 28 5.09 -5.75 -14.38
CA ILE A 28 5.57 -5.61 -12.99
C ILE A 28 6.57 -6.75 -12.70
N SER A 29 7.54 -6.50 -11.81
CA SER A 29 8.51 -7.52 -11.41
C SER A 29 7.80 -8.70 -10.72
N LYS A 30 8.26 -9.92 -11.03
CA LYS A 30 7.71 -11.14 -10.43
C LYS A 30 7.80 -11.09 -8.89
N ASP A 31 8.92 -10.59 -8.37
CA ASP A 31 9.20 -10.36 -6.96
C ASP A 31 8.21 -9.42 -6.25
N ALA A 32 7.63 -8.46 -6.97
CA ALA A 32 6.60 -7.56 -6.44
C ALA A 32 5.22 -8.25 -6.41
N LEU A 33 4.86 -8.96 -7.49
CA LEU A 33 3.64 -9.78 -7.53
C LEU A 33 3.64 -10.84 -6.42
N GLU A 34 4.77 -11.54 -6.22
CA GLU A 34 4.95 -12.51 -5.13
C GLU A 34 4.94 -11.84 -3.75
N GLY A 35 5.37 -10.58 -3.65
CA GLY A 35 5.25 -9.76 -2.43
C GLY A 35 3.79 -9.47 -2.04
N TYR A 36 2.93 -9.13 -3.02
CA TYR A 36 1.50 -8.92 -2.77
C TYR A 36 0.75 -10.23 -2.47
N ASP A 37 1.10 -11.32 -3.15
CA ASP A 37 0.56 -12.65 -2.85
C ASP A 37 0.87 -13.06 -1.39
N LEU A 38 2.13 -12.89 -0.97
CA LEU A 38 2.56 -13.20 0.39
C LEU A 38 1.86 -12.30 1.42
N LEU A 39 1.70 -11.01 1.15
CA LEU A 39 0.98 -10.09 2.02
C LEU A 39 -0.50 -10.45 2.20
N SER A 40 -1.20 -10.83 1.11
CA SER A 40 -2.58 -11.34 1.19
C SER A 40 -2.66 -12.63 2.04
N ASN A 41 -1.70 -13.55 1.85
CA ASN A 41 -1.59 -14.77 2.66
C ASN A 41 -1.29 -14.48 4.14
N ASP A 42 -0.52 -13.44 4.47
CA ASP A 42 -0.27 -13.00 5.85
C ASP A 42 -1.53 -12.40 6.52
N TYR A 43 -2.46 -11.83 5.74
CA TYR A 43 -3.73 -11.27 6.24
C TYR A 43 -4.83 -12.32 6.44
N HIS A 44 -4.94 -13.34 5.59
CA HIS A 44 -5.96 -14.39 5.70
C HIS A 44 -6.09 -15.03 7.11
N PRO A 45 -5.01 -15.45 7.80
CA PRO A 45 -5.12 -15.98 9.16
C PRO A 45 -5.48 -14.89 10.18
N GLN A 46 -5.01 -13.64 10.00
CA GLN A 46 -5.36 -12.51 10.87
C GLN A 46 -6.86 -12.19 10.79
N ILE A 47 -7.46 -12.24 9.60
CA ILE A 47 -8.90 -12.05 9.37
C ILE A 47 -9.70 -13.14 10.10
N ALA A 48 -9.38 -14.42 9.88
CA ALA A 48 -10.07 -15.53 10.52
C ALA A 48 -9.95 -15.51 12.06
N LEU A 49 -8.78 -15.16 12.58
CA LEU A 49 -8.51 -14.98 14.01
C LEU A 49 -9.35 -13.85 14.61
N LEU A 50 -9.34 -12.67 14.00
CA LEU A 50 -10.09 -11.51 14.49
C LEU A 50 -11.60 -11.74 14.42
N GLN A 51 -12.11 -12.43 13.38
CA GLN A 51 -13.53 -12.82 13.31
C GLN A 51 -13.97 -13.63 14.53
N ALA A 52 -13.28 -14.73 14.83
CA ALA A 52 -13.66 -15.63 15.92
C ALA A 52 -13.44 -14.98 17.30
N TYR A 53 -12.42 -14.13 17.45
CA TYR A 53 -12.23 -13.36 18.68
C TYR A 53 -13.29 -12.25 18.86
N ASN A 54 -13.69 -11.56 17.80
CA ASN A 54 -14.74 -10.54 17.86
C ASN A 54 -16.12 -11.15 18.16
N ALA A 55 -16.41 -12.35 17.64
CA ALA A 55 -17.58 -13.12 18.04
C ALA A 55 -17.58 -13.44 19.55
N ASN A 56 -16.43 -13.83 20.12
CA ASN A 56 -16.30 -14.01 21.58
C ASN A 56 -16.45 -12.70 22.36
N LEU A 57 -15.94 -11.57 21.83
CA LEU A 57 -16.12 -10.26 22.45
C LEU A 57 -17.60 -9.83 22.45
N LEU A 58 -18.38 -10.13 21.41
CA LEU A 58 -19.82 -9.86 21.37
C LEU A 58 -20.55 -10.63 22.47
N THR A 59 -20.38 -11.96 22.56
CA THR A 59 -20.99 -12.78 23.64
C THR A 59 -20.63 -12.22 25.02
N ARG A 60 -19.37 -11.82 25.22
CA ARG A 60 -18.90 -11.29 26.51
C ARG A 60 -19.32 -9.85 26.79
N LEU A 61 -19.72 -9.09 25.77
CA LEU A 61 -20.38 -7.81 25.92
C LEU A 61 -21.81 -8.04 26.44
N GLU A 62 -22.54 -9.00 25.90
CA GLU A 62 -23.88 -9.39 26.38
C GLU A 62 -23.84 -9.86 27.85
N GLU A 63 -22.86 -10.67 28.23
CA GLU A 63 -22.66 -11.15 29.60
C GLU A 63 -22.33 -10.03 30.61
N LYS A 64 -21.50 -9.05 30.23
CA LYS A 64 -20.94 -8.05 31.17
C LYS A 64 -21.59 -6.67 31.10
N ARG A 65 -22.19 -6.34 29.95
CA ARG A 65 -22.70 -5.02 29.57
C ARG A 65 -23.96 -5.16 28.69
N PRO A 66 -25.04 -5.77 29.20
CA PRO A 66 -26.29 -5.88 28.44
C PRO A 66 -26.88 -4.50 28.09
N ASP A 67 -26.51 -3.45 28.82
CA ASP A 67 -26.80 -2.04 28.48
C ASP A 67 -26.13 -1.56 27.17
N GLN A 68 -25.04 -2.20 26.74
CA GLN A 68 -24.29 -1.88 25.51
C GLN A 68 -24.54 -2.89 24.38
N GLN A 69 -25.38 -3.92 24.58
CA GLN A 69 -25.65 -4.96 23.57
C GLN A 69 -26.13 -4.37 22.23
N ALA A 70 -26.97 -3.34 22.26
CA ALA A 70 -27.45 -2.67 21.05
C ALA A 70 -26.31 -2.04 20.22
N ALA A 71 -25.37 -1.36 20.87
CA ALA A 71 -24.19 -0.80 20.21
C ALA A 71 -23.27 -1.91 19.67
N GLY A 72 -23.12 -3.02 20.40
CA GLY A 72 -22.41 -4.21 19.93
C GLY A 72 -23.00 -4.80 18.64
N SER A 73 -24.33 -4.92 18.57
CA SER A 73 -25.04 -5.37 17.35
C SER A 73 -24.84 -4.41 16.19
N GLU A 74 -25.01 -3.10 16.40
CA GLU A 74 -24.84 -2.10 15.34
C GLU A 74 -23.42 -2.11 14.76
N ILE A 75 -22.38 -2.15 15.61
CA ILE A 75 -20.99 -2.30 15.16
C ILE A 75 -20.83 -3.57 14.31
N ASN A 76 -21.37 -4.70 14.77
CA ASN A 76 -21.24 -5.98 14.08
C ASN A 76 -21.97 -6.00 12.73
N GLU A 77 -23.19 -5.48 12.65
CA GLU A 77 -23.96 -5.36 11.42
C GLU A 77 -23.25 -4.48 10.38
N LYS A 78 -22.67 -3.36 10.81
CA LYS A 78 -21.87 -2.46 9.96
C LYS A 78 -20.56 -3.11 9.51
N THR A 79 -19.86 -3.79 10.42
CA THR A 79 -18.64 -4.56 10.11
C THR A 79 -18.93 -5.60 9.03
N GLU A 80 -19.93 -6.46 9.26
CA GLU A 80 -20.29 -7.53 8.33
C GLU A 80 -20.85 -7.00 7.00
N ALA A 81 -21.46 -5.80 6.97
CA ALA A 81 -21.84 -5.14 5.72
C ALA A 81 -20.62 -4.74 4.88
N ILE A 82 -19.62 -4.09 5.49
CA ILE A 82 -18.38 -3.69 4.79
C ILE A 82 -17.58 -4.93 4.38
N ARG A 83 -17.53 -5.98 5.22
CA ARG A 83 -16.86 -7.25 4.86
C ARG A 83 -17.50 -7.94 3.65
N ARG A 84 -18.84 -7.88 3.51
CA ARG A 84 -19.52 -8.35 2.29
C ARG A 84 -19.14 -7.51 1.07
N GLU A 85 -19.10 -6.17 1.20
CA GLU A 85 -18.65 -5.29 0.11
C GLU A 85 -17.20 -5.59 -0.30
N LEU A 86 -16.25 -5.70 0.64
CA LEU A 86 -14.86 -6.03 0.37
C LEU A 86 -14.70 -7.38 -0.36
N ASN A 87 -15.40 -8.44 0.09
CA ASN A 87 -15.35 -9.74 -0.56
C ASN A 87 -16.02 -9.75 -1.94
N GLU A 88 -17.12 -9.00 -2.13
CA GLU A 88 -17.69 -8.77 -3.45
C GLU A 88 -16.73 -8.01 -4.38
N LEU A 89 -15.95 -7.05 -3.87
CA LEU A 89 -14.97 -6.31 -4.66
C LEU A 89 -13.77 -7.19 -5.07
N LYS A 90 -13.25 -8.02 -4.16
CA LYS A 90 -12.20 -9.00 -4.45
C LYS A 90 -12.61 -9.94 -5.59
N GLU A 91 -13.81 -10.53 -5.53
CA GLU A 91 -14.32 -11.41 -6.58
C GLU A 91 -14.54 -10.66 -7.92
N LYS A 92 -15.02 -9.42 -7.88
CA LYS A 92 -15.23 -8.60 -9.10
C LYS A 92 -13.92 -8.17 -9.76
N ILE A 93 -12.85 -7.94 -8.99
CA ILE A 93 -11.49 -7.73 -9.53
C ILE A 93 -11.00 -9.01 -10.21
N ALA A 94 -11.15 -10.18 -9.58
CA ALA A 94 -10.77 -11.47 -10.17
C ALA A 94 -11.52 -11.74 -11.49
N GLN A 95 -12.83 -11.46 -11.55
CA GLN A 95 -13.63 -11.58 -12.78
C GLN A 95 -13.12 -10.66 -13.91
N ALA A 96 -12.78 -9.40 -13.60
CA ALA A 96 -12.27 -8.45 -14.59
C ALA A 96 -10.86 -8.81 -15.12
N ALA A 97 -10.00 -9.35 -14.24
CA ALA A 97 -8.65 -9.80 -14.57
C ALA A 97 -8.65 -11.11 -15.38
N ASP A 98 -9.33 -12.15 -14.89
CA ASP A 98 -9.27 -13.50 -15.47
C ASP A 98 -10.19 -13.69 -16.69
N ARG A 99 -11.29 -12.94 -16.77
CA ARG A 99 -12.28 -12.99 -17.87
C ARG A 99 -12.75 -14.43 -18.11
N ASP A 100 -12.53 -14.98 -19.30
CA ASP A 100 -12.95 -16.35 -19.68
C ASP A 100 -12.24 -17.46 -18.87
N LYS A 101 -11.17 -17.15 -18.14
CA LYS A 101 -10.45 -18.10 -17.26
C LYS A 101 -10.94 -18.10 -15.81
N TYR A 102 -11.83 -17.17 -15.44
CA TYR A 102 -12.21 -16.92 -14.05
C TYR A 102 -12.70 -18.18 -13.34
N GLN A 103 -12.18 -18.41 -12.12
CA GLN A 103 -12.66 -19.43 -11.20
C GLN A 103 -12.89 -18.76 -9.84
N LYS A 104 -14.07 -19.01 -9.25
CA LYS A 104 -14.45 -18.41 -7.97
C LYS A 104 -13.37 -18.63 -6.90
N GLY A 105 -12.95 -17.57 -6.21
CA GLY A 105 -11.92 -17.65 -5.17
C GLY A 105 -10.51 -17.95 -5.70
N LYS A 106 -10.22 -17.68 -6.97
CA LYS A 106 -8.86 -17.71 -7.55
C LYS A 106 -8.62 -16.48 -8.42
N LEU A 107 -7.34 -16.15 -8.60
CA LEU A 107 -6.86 -15.15 -9.55
C LEU A 107 -5.69 -15.75 -10.34
N ALA A 108 -5.86 -15.88 -11.65
CA ALA A 108 -4.85 -16.43 -12.57
C ALA A 108 -3.99 -15.35 -13.22
N ASN A 109 -4.61 -14.29 -13.74
CA ASN A 109 -3.95 -13.15 -14.41
C ASN A 109 -3.59 -12.08 -13.37
N LYS A 110 -2.69 -12.43 -12.44
CA LYS A 110 -2.33 -11.60 -11.27
C LYS A 110 -1.79 -10.20 -11.61
N ASP A 111 -1.16 -10.09 -12.77
CA ASP A 111 -0.47 -8.93 -13.33
C ASP A 111 -1.36 -7.98 -14.14
N GLU A 112 -2.67 -8.24 -14.26
CA GLU A 112 -3.59 -7.38 -15.01
C GLU A 112 -3.75 -6.01 -14.32
N LEU A 113 -3.41 -4.92 -15.03
CA LEU A 113 -3.26 -3.57 -14.48
C LEU A 113 -4.52 -2.69 -14.55
N ASN A 114 -5.57 -3.14 -15.24
CA ASN A 114 -6.78 -2.37 -15.51
C ASN A 114 -7.92 -2.81 -14.58
N ALA A 115 -8.00 -4.10 -14.26
CA ALA A 115 -9.08 -4.73 -13.48
C ALA A 115 -9.42 -3.99 -12.17
N VAL A 116 -8.40 -3.56 -11.42
CA VAL A 116 -8.57 -2.81 -10.17
C VAL A 116 -9.15 -1.42 -10.44
N SER A 117 -8.62 -0.70 -11.43
CA SER A 117 -9.13 0.62 -11.83
C SER A 117 -10.55 0.54 -12.40
N ASP A 118 -10.89 -0.47 -13.19
CA ASP A 118 -12.23 -0.60 -13.75
C ASP A 118 -13.29 -0.94 -12.69
N VAL A 119 -12.95 -1.80 -11.73
CA VAL A 119 -13.85 -2.18 -10.63
C VAL A 119 -14.00 -1.06 -9.60
N MET A 120 -12.92 -0.37 -9.24
CA MET A 120 -12.91 0.62 -8.16
C MET A 120 -13.18 2.06 -8.64
N LEU A 121 -12.68 2.44 -9.82
CA LEU A 121 -12.76 3.81 -10.36
C LEU A 121 -13.82 3.93 -11.45
N SER A 122 -13.72 3.15 -12.54
CA SER A 122 -14.64 3.26 -13.68
C SER A 122 -16.09 2.92 -13.29
N ALA A 123 -16.27 1.89 -12.43
CA ALA A 123 -17.56 1.53 -11.85
C ALA A 123 -17.89 2.27 -10.53
N GLY A 124 -17.06 3.24 -10.10
CA GLY A 124 -17.30 4.10 -8.94
C GLY A 124 -17.29 3.45 -7.56
N ARG A 125 -16.99 2.14 -7.44
CA ARG A 125 -17.19 1.39 -6.19
C ARG A 125 -16.22 1.77 -5.07
N GLY A 126 -15.02 2.27 -5.40
CA GLY A 126 -14.09 2.81 -4.40
C GLY A 126 -14.68 4.00 -3.64
N LYS A 127 -15.60 4.77 -4.25
CA LYS A 127 -16.34 5.83 -3.56
C LYS A 127 -17.38 5.26 -2.58
N SER A 128 -18.13 4.23 -2.98
CA SER A 128 -19.08 3.51 -2.11
C SER A 128 -18.38 2.97 -0.87
N LEU A 129 -17.30 2.20 -1.07
CA LEU A 129 -16.49 1.63 0.01
C LEU A 129 -15.97 2.72 0.96
N LYS A 130 -15.49 3.84 0.41
CA LYS A 130 -15.06 4.99 1.22
C LYS A 130 -16.19 5.57 2.07
N GLU A 131 -17.35 5.84 1.49
CA GLU A 131 -18.49 6.42 2.21
C GLU A 131 -18.99 5.49 3.33
N ASN A 132 -18.98 4.17 3.09
CA ASN A 132 -19.30 3.15 4.10
C ASN A 132 -18.24 3.10 5.23
N ILE A 133 -16.94 3.12 4.89
CA ILE A 133 -15.85 3.17 5.88
C ILE A 133 -15.90 4.46 6.72
N GLN A 134 -16.22 5.61 6.12
CA GLN A 134 -16.37 6.87 6.87
C GLN A 134 -17.51 6.78 7.88
N SER A 135 -18.70 6.31 7.47
CA SER A 135 -19.83 6.10 8.38
C SER A 135 -19.50 5.13 9.53
N TYR A 136 -18.72 4.08 9.27
CA TYR A 136 -18.26 3.15 10.31
C TYR A 136 -17.25 3.80 11.27
N LYS A 137 -16.27 4.56 10.76
CA LYS A 137 -15.30 5.30 11.61
C LYS A 137 -15.98 6.35 12.47
N GLU A 138 -17.00 7.03 11.96
CA GLU A 138 -17.83 7.97 12.72
C GLU A 138 -18.58 7.27 13.87
N LEU A 139 -19.24 6.14 13.59
CA LEU A 139 -19.94 5.32 14.60
C LEU A 139 -19.00 4.90 15.74
N ILE A 140 -17.89 4.22 15.45
CA ILE A 140 -17.00 3.70 16.49
C ILE A 140 -16.28 4.80 17.27
N SER A 141 -16.01 5.96 16.63
CA SER A 141 -15.39 7.10 17.32
C SER A 141 -16.32 7.76 18.34
N GLY A 142 -17.63 7.65 18.17
CA GLY A 142 -18.64 8.11 19.14
C GLY A 142 -18.87 7.14 20.31
N LEU A 143 -18.45 5.88 20.18
CA LEU A 143 -18.63 4.81 21.18
C LEU A 143 -17.39 4.58 22.07
N ILE A 144 -16.37 5.43 21.94
CA ILE A 144 -15.12 5.36 22.71
C ILE A 144 -14.84 6.74 23.32
N GLY A 145 -14.40 6.77 24.56
CA GLY A 145 -13.93 7.95 25.29
C GLY A 145 -12.41 8.00 25.49
N ASN A 146 -11.74 6.84 25.51
CA ASN A 146 -10.28 6.76 25.65
C ASN A 146 -9.55 7.31 24.41
N GLU A 147 -8.87 8.44 24.58
CA GLU A 147 -8.17 9.15 23.49
C GLU A 147 -6.99 8.35 22.90
N GLU A 148 -6.29 7.51 23.67
CA GLU A 148 -5.20 6.69 23.13
C GLU A 148 -5.74 5.61 22.16
N ARG A 149 -6.85 4.96 22.54
CA ARG A 149 -7.55 3.98 21.70
C ARG A 149 -8.21 4.64 20.49
N LYS A 150 -8.77 5.85 20.62
CA LYS A 150 -9.22 6.66 19.47
C LYS A 150 -8.08 6.95 18.49
N ASN A 151 -6.92 7.37 18.98
CA ASN A 151 -5.76 7.67 18.13
C ASN A 151 -5.19 6.42 17.42
N LEU A 152 -5.30 5.25 18.05
CA LEU A 152 -4.99 3.98 17.40
C LEU A 152 -6.00 3.65 16.29
N ILE A 153 -7.30 3.68 16.59
CA ILE A 153 -8.39 3.36 15.65
C ILE A 153 -8.47 4.35 14.49
N SER A 154 -8.21 5.64 14.72
CA SER A 154 -8.23 6.65 13.66
C SER A 154 -7.12 6.43 12.62
N SER A 155 -6.01 5.79 13.02
CA SER A 155 -4.90 5.43 12.14
C SER A 155 -5.15 4.22 11.23
N TYR A 156 -6.12 3.36 11.57
CA TYR A 156 -6.58 2.26 10.72
C TYR A 156 -7.68 2.72 9.77
N LEU A 157 -7.80 2.11 8.58
CA LEU A 157 -8.74 2.52 7.54
C LEU A 157 -8.68 4.04 7.25
N ASP A 158 -7.47 4.57 7.03
CA ASP A 158 -7.36 5.96 6.58
C ASP A 158 -7.86 6.07 5.12
N VAL A 159 -8.89 6.89 4.96
CA VAL A 159 -9.55 7.19 3.68
C VAL A 159 -9.34 8.65 3.25
N THR A 160 -8.38 9.34 3.84
CA THR A 160 -7.90 10.64 3.37
C THR A 160 -6.88 10.46 2.23
N PRO A 161 -6.90 11.30 1.19
CA PRO A 161 -5.84 11.34 0.19
C PRO A 161 -4.63 12.09 0.76
N GLU A 162 -3.43 11.52 0.60
CA GLU A 162 -2.19 12.20 0.98
C GLU A 162 -1.84 13.31 -0.04
N LYS A 163 -2.08 13.04 -1.33
CA LYS A 163 -1.69 13.94 -2.42
C LYS A 163 -2.79 14.97 -2.69
N SER A 164 -2.56 16.19 -2.22
CA SER A 164 -3.46 17.34 -2.42
C SER A 164 -3.92 17.50 -3.89
N GLY A 165 -5.23 17.42 -4.10
CA GLY A 165 -5.88 17.48 -5.42
C GLY A 165 -6.27 16.12 -6.02
N PHE A 166 -5.89 15.00 -5.39
CA PHE A 166 -6.40 13.66 -5.72
C PHE A 166 -7.55 13.27 -4.77
N SER A 167 -8.39 12.33 -5.21
CA SER A 167 -9.33 11.64 -4.33
C SER A 167 -8.72 10.31 -3.87
N TRP A 168 -9.05 9.88 -2.65
CA TRP A 168 -8.45 8.70 -2.01
C TRP A 168 -8.57 7.47 -2.89
N GLU A 169 -9.76 7.18 -3.41
CA GLU A 169 -9.97 5.99 -4.23
C GLU A 169 -9.10 6.01 -5.49
N LYS A 170 -8.91 7.18 -6.12
CA LYS A 170 -7.98 7.32 -7.24
C LYS A 170 -6.53 7.11 -6.80
N GLU A 171 -6.12 7.67 -5.66
CA GLU A 171 -4.77 7.50 -5.12
C GLU A 171 -4.45 6.03 -4.79
N THR A 172 -5.38 5.30 -4.18
CA THR A 172 -5.22 3.89 -3.81
C THR A 172 -5.27 2.93 -5.01
N PHE A 173 -6.20 3.13 -5.96
CA PHE A 173 -6.56 2.09 -6.94
C PHE A 173 -6.13 2.33 -8.41
N SER A 174 -5.48 3.45 -8.75
CA SER A 174 -5.17 3.79 -10.16
C SER A 174 -4.12 2.91 -10.85
N TYR A 175 -3.20 2.28 -10.11
CA TYR A 175 -2.00 1.66 -10.69
C TYR A 175 -1.64 0.30 -10.06
N LEU A 176 -2.58 -0.35 -9.37
CA LEU A 176 -2.36 -1.66 -8.77
C LEU A 176 -2.63 -2.79 -9.79
N PRO A 177 -1.78 -3.83 -9.87
CA PRO A 177 -2.15 -5.09 -10.50
C PRO A 177 -3.27 -5.79 -9.72
N ALA A 178 -3.98 -6.70 -10.38
CA ALA A 178 -5.12 -7.42 -9.81
C ALA A 178 -4.85 -8.04 -8.43
N ASN A 179 -3.67 -8.64 -8.20
CA ASN A 179 -3.36 -9.26 -6.91
C ASN A 179 -3.05 -8.24 -5.79
N ALA A 180 -2.38 -7.12 -6.12
CA ALA A 180 -2.19 -6.01 -5.19
C ALA A 180 -3.52 -5.35 -4.82
N GLY A 181 -4.45 -5.23 -5.76
CA GLY A 181 -5.81 -4.75 -5.50
C GLY A 181 -6.56 -5.63 -4.50
N ILE A 182 -6.41 -6.96 -4.59
CA ILE A 182 -6.96 -7.91 -3.61
C ILE A 182 -6.25 -7.77 -2.25
N ALA A 183 -4.92 -7.77 -2.21
CA ALA A 183 -4.15 -7.64 -0.96
C ALA A 183 -4.47 -6.34 -0.19
N VAL A 184 -4.76 -5.23 -0.90
CA VAL A 184 -5.22 -3.97 -0.29
C VAL A 184 -6.63 -4.10 0.30
N LEU A 185 -7.54 -4.87 -0.32
CA LEU A 185 -8.86 -5.15 0.24
C LEU A 185 -8.79 -6.13 1.44
N ASP A 186 -7.84 -7.07 1.43
CA ASP A 186 -7.55 -7.95 2.58
C ASP A 186 -7.00 -7.14 3.76
N LYS A 187 -6.10 -6.19 3.52
CA LYS A 187 -5.64 -5.23 4.54
C LYS A 187 -6.82 -4.47 5.15
N MET A 188 -7.74 -3.97 4.33
CA MET A 188 -8.93 -3.26 4.81
C MET A 188 -9.85 -4.17 5.63
N GLU A 189 -10.03 -5.43 5.23
CA GLU A 189 -10.84 -6.39 5.99
C GLU A 189 -10.21 -6.71 7.36
N GLN A 190 -8.88 -6.84 7.40
CA GLN A 190 -8.11 -7.03 8.62
C GLN A 190 -8.19 -5.80 9.53
N GLU A 191 -7.99 -4.59 9.02
CA GLU A 191 -8.03 -3.33 9.80
C GLU A 191 -9.43 -3.05 10.35
N LEU A 192 -10.47 -3.30 9.55
CA LEU A 192 -11.88 -3.20 9.94
C LEU A 192 -12.19 -4.08 11.17
N LEU A 193 -11.70 -5.32 11.16
CA LEU A 193 -11.85 -6.27 12.26
C LEU A 193 -11.01 -5.89 13.49
N THR A 194 -9.82 -5.28 13.33
CA THR A 194 -9.05 -4.70 14.44
C THR A 194 -9.81 -3.53 15.08
N CYS A 195 -10.44 -2.66 14.29
CA CYS A 195 -11.30 -1.58 14.79
C CYS A 195 -12.51 -2.12 15.57
N GLN A 196 -13.18 -3.17 15.07
CA GLN A 196 -14.27 -3.83 15.80
C GLN A 196 -13.76 -4.37 17.15
N LYS A 197 -12.61 -5.06 17.15
CA LYS A 197 -11.98 -5.64 18.34
C LYS A 197 -11.73 -4.61 19.44
N GLU A 198 -11.03 -3.52 19.13
CA GLU A 198 -10.72 -2.46 20.10
C GLU A 198 -11.99 -1.75 20.60
N THR A 199 -12.97 -1.53 19.73
CA THR A 199 -14.26 -0.89 20.12
C THR A 199 -15.06 -1.77 21.08
N LEU A 200 -15.19 -3.06 20.79
CA LEU A 200 -15.87 -4.00 21.69
C LEU A 200 -15.14 -4.16 23.02
N GLN A 201 -13.80 -4.15 23.02
CA GLN A 201 -13.01 -4.14 24.26
C GLN A 201 -13.27 -2.87 25.10
N ALA A 202 -13.35 -1.69 24.47
CA ALA A 202 -13.69 -0.44 25.16
C ALA A 202 -15.09 -0.49 25.81
N LEU A 203 -16.10 -0.99 25.09
CA LEU A 203 -17.46 -1.13 25.62
C LEU A 203 -17.51 -2.11 26.81
N ILE A 204 -16.82 -3.26 26.74
CA ILE A 204 -16.73 -4.23 27.85
C ILE A 204 -16.08 -3.61 29.09
N GLU A 205 -14.91 -2.99 28.91
CA GLU A 205 -14.13 -2.34 29.97
C GLU A 205 -14.94 -1.20 30.63
N GLY A 206 -15.60 -0.39 29.80
CA GLY A 206 -16.12 0.93 30.16
C GLY A 206 -14.99 1.94 30.24
N ASP A 207 -15.14 3.06 29.54
CA ASP A 207 -14.07 4.03 29.34
C ASP A 207 -13.34 4.48 30.60
N GLY A 208 -12.02 4.60 30.47
CA GLY A 208 -11.11 5.02 31.54
C GLY A 208 -10.68 3.91 32.50
N LYS A 209 -11.28 2.71 32.46
CA LYS A 209 -10.74 1.56 33.21
C LYS A 209 -9.66 0.84 32.43
N ARG A 210 -8.48 0.70 33.05
CA ARG A 210 -7.39 -0.16 32.57
C ARG A 210 -7.92 -1.61 32.48
N PRO A 211 -7.68 -2.36 31.39
CA PRO A 211 -8.17 -3.74 31.28
C PRO A 211 -7.69 -4.59 32.45
N GLU A 212 -8.64 -5.13 33.21
CA GLU A 212 -8.36 -6.18 34.19
C GLU A 212 -7.81 -7.41 33.45
N PRO A 213 -6.78 -8.10 34.00
CA PRO A 213 -6.29 -9.36 33.45
C PRO A 213 -7.45 -10.36 33.36
N GLN A 214 -7.89 -10.64 32.13
CA GLN A 214 -9.02 -11.53 31.90
C GLN A 214 -8.55 -12.96 32.26
N PRO A 215 -9.26 -13.71 33.12
CA PRO A 215 -8.89 -15.09 33.43
C PRO A 215 -8.91 -15.89 32.13
N GLY A 216 -7.75 -16.41 31.75
CA GLY A 216 -7.51 -16.96 30.41
C GLY A 216 -8.26 -18.26 30.16
N ILE A 217 -8.55 -18.52 28.88
CA ILE A 217 -9.01 -19.82 28.41
C ILE A 217 -7.78 -20.75 28.39
N THR A 218 -7.68 -21.65 29.37
CA THR A 218 -6.80 -22.83 29.34
C THR A 218 -7.37 -23.89 28.39
N VAL A 219 -6.62 -24.79 27.73
CA VAL A 219 -5.18 -25.17 27.71
C VAL A 219 -4.78 -25.43 26.21
N ILE A 220 -3.57 -25.80 25.77
CA ILE A 220 -2.40 -26.48 26.38
C ILE A 220 -1.09 -25.92 25.75
N GLY A 221 0.05 -26.07 26.43
CA GLY A 221 1.38 -26.09 25.80
C GLY A 221 2.29 -24.93 26.20
N GLU A 222 3.27 -25.26 27.05
CA GLU A 222 4.50 -24.47 27.28
C GLU A 222 5.41 -24.54 26.02
N ASP A 223 6.40 -23.65 25.91
CA ASP A 223 7.37 -23.56 24.80
C ASP A 223 6.78 -23.35 23.38
N GLN A 224 5.92 -22.33 23.21
CA GLN A 224 5.51 -21.85 21.89
C GLN A 224 6.50 -20.81 21.34
N ILE A 225 7.41 -21.23 20.48
CA ILE A 225 8.24 -20.33 19.65
C ILE A 225 7.66 -20.31 18.24
N PHE A 226 6.88 -19.29 17.92
CA PHE A 226 6.50 -18.98 16.54
C PHE A 226 7.75 -18.69 15.71
N ILE A 227 7.85 -19.29 14.51
CA ILE A 227 8.87 -19.03 13.50
C ILE A 227 8.15 -19.04 12.16
N ASN A 228 8.46 -18.07 11.28
CA ASN A 228 7.82 -17.90 9.96
C ASN A 228 6.30 -17.66 9.95
N GLY A 229 5.69 -17.31 11.10
CA GLY A 229 4.37 -16.68 11.14
C GLY A 229 3.13 -17.55 10.94
N GLU A 230 3.26 -18.86 10.68
CA GLU A 230 2.10 -19.77 10.66
C GLU A 230 1.51 -19.96 12.09
N PRO A 231 0.24 -19.62 12.34
CA PRO A 231 -0.38 -19.79 13.64
C PRO A 231 -1.03 -21.17 13.77
N THR A 232 -0.42 -22.08 14.54
CA THR A 232 -0.97 -23.42 14.84
C THR A 232 -2.05 -23.39 15.93
N ASP A 233 -2.81 -22.29 16.00
CA ASP A 233 -3.65 -21.92 17.16
C ASP A 233 -5.13 -21.70 16.83
N VAL A 234 -5.57 -21.93 15.58
CA VAL A 234 -6.97 -22.25 15.30
C VAL A 234 -7.13 -23.77 15.42
N LEU A 235 -7.63 -24.21 16.57
CA LEU A 235 -7.93 -25.63 16.79
C LEU A 235 -9.01 -26.12 15.80
N PRO A 236 -9.07 -27.42 15.44
CA PRO A 236 -10.06 -27.94 14.48
C PRO A 236 -11.55 -27.77 14.88
N ASN A 237 -11.81 -27.31 16.11
CA ASN A 237 -13.14 -26.97 16.62
C ASN A 237 -13.45 -25.45 16.54
N GLY A 238 -12.58 -24.63 15.92
CA GLY A 238 -12.71 -23.18 15.81
C GLY A 238 -12.25 -22.38 17.04
N THR A 239 -11.65 -23.01 18.05
CA THR A 239 -11.19 -22.31 19.26
C THR A 239 -9.78 -21.74 19.08
N ILE A 240 -9.56 -20.51 19.54
CA ILE A 240 -8.27 -19.80 19.51
C ILE A 240 -7.48 -20.06 20.80
N LYS A 241 -6.20 -20.44 20.71
CA LYS A 241 -5.29 -20.44 21.88
C LYS A 241 -4.91 -19.00 22.27
N VAL A 242 -4.89 -18.73 23.57
CA VAL A 242 -4.45 -17.45 24.15
C VAL A 242 -3.39 -17.68 25.23
N PRO A 243 -2.44 -16.75 25.45
CA PRO A 243 -2.28 -15.46 24.76
C PRO A 243 -1.63 -15.58 23.39
N MET A 244 -2.01 -14.71 22.46
CA MET A 244 -1.44 -14.65 21.10
C MET A 244 -1.03 -13.22 20.76
N VAL A 245 0.11 -13.06 20.10
CA VAL A 245 0.55 -11.77 19.55
C VAL A 245 1.03 -11.98 18.13
N GLN A 246 0.48 -11.21 17.18
CA GLN A 246 0.96 -11.18 15.80
C GLN A 246 1.47 -9.78 15.43
N ILE A 247 2.58 -9.76 14.72
CA ILE A 247 3.18 -8.58 14.10
C ILE A 247 3.28 -8.86 12.61
N THR A 248 2.96 -7.88 11.76
CA THR A 248 3.24 -7.88 10.32
C THR A 248 3.52 -6.44 9.85
N PRO A 249 4.40 -6.17 8.88
CA PRO A 249 4.60 -4.82 8.37
C PRO A 249 3.41 -4.37 7.52
N GLU A 250 3.02 -3.10 7.62
CA GLU A 250 1.75 -2.60 7.06
C GLU A 250 1.67 -2.55 5.51
N LEU A 251 2.78 -2.76 4.81
CA LEU A 251 2.91 -2.48 3.36
C LEU A 251 3.42 -3.66 2.54
N THR A 252 4.24 -4.54 3.13
CA THR A 252 4.76 -5.78 2.52
C THR A 252 5.14 -6.74 3.64
N SER A 253 5.28 -8.03 3.36
CA SER A 253 5.87 -9.04 4.27
C SER A 253 7.38 -8.86 4.54
N THR A 254 7.96 -7.73 4.14
CA THR A 254 9.39 -7.40 4.14
C THR A 254 9.62 -6.08 4.89
N LEU A 255 10.78 -5.93 5.52
CA LEU A 255 11.22 -4.67 6.11
C LEU A 255 12.24 -3.97 5.21
N TYR A 256 12.25 -2.64 5.22
CA TYR A 256 13.14 -1.81 4.40
C TYR A 256 14.18 -1.10 5.27
N LYS A 257 15.47 -1.22 4.88
CA LYS A 257 16.63 -0.71 5.65
C LYS A 257 16.57 0.79 5.95
N GLU A 258 16.94 1.17 7.17
CA GLU A 258 17.16 2.55 7.62
C GLU A 258 15.96 3.51 7.48
N CYS A 259 14.73 2.98 7.40
CA CYS A 259 13.49 3.76 7.41
C CYS A 259 12.50 3.23 8.45
N GLU A 260 11.45 4.01 8.73
CA GLU A 260 10.41 3.63 9.69
C GLU A 260 9.35 2.75 9.00
N ASN A 261 9.47 1.43 9.19
CA ASN A 261 8.49 0.46 8.71
C ASN A 261 7.38 0.36 9.75
N ARG A 262 6.17 0.84 9.43
CA ARG A 262 5.01 0.66 10.31
C ARG A 262 4.65 -0.81 10.44
N LEU A 263 4.35 -1.24 11.66
CA LEU A 263 3.95 -2.60 12.00
C LEU A 263 2.50 -2.62 12.44
N HIS A 264 1.68 -3.39 11.73
CA HIS A 264 0.40 -3.82 12.27
C HIS A 264 0.65 -4.78 13.44
N PHE A 265 -0.16 -4.65 14.50
CA PHE A 265 0.05 -5.33 15.77
C PHE A 265 -1.28 -5.84 16.34
N ILE A 266 -1.44 -7.16 16.38
CA ILE A 266 -2.54 -7.83 17.05
C ILE A 266 -2.01 -8.40 18.37
N SER A 267 -2.72 -8.14 19.47
CA SER A 267 -2.60 -8.94 20.68
C SER A 267 -3.99 -9.37 21.14
N ILE A 268 -4.06 -10.63 21.60
CA ILE A 268 -5.25 -11.29 22.12
C ILE A 268 -4.88 -11.92 23.48
N GLY A 269 -5.67 -11.65 24.51
CA GLY A 269 -5.46 -12.15 25.87
C GLY A 269 -4.47 -11.35 26.73
N VAL A 270 -3.52 -10.61 26.14
CA VAL A 270 -2.61 -9.71 26.89
C VAL A 270 -2.79 -8.25 26.46
N PRO A 271 -3.05 -7.31 27.39
CA PRO A 271 -3.06 -5.88 27.08
C PRO A 271 -1.71 -5.42 26.52
N LYS A 272 -1.71 -4.66 25.42
CA LYS A 272 -0.48 -4.22 24.73
C LYS A 272 0.57 -3.58 25.67
N GLN A 273 0.13 -2.76 26.62
CA GLN A 273 0.93 -2.16 27.69
C GLN A 273 1.76 -3.14 28.56
N ASN A 274 1.42 -4.43 28.56
CA ASN A 274 2.14 -5.48 29.30
C ASN A 274 3.14 -6.24 28.40
N LEU A 275 3.29 -5.83 27.14
CA LEU A 275 4.14 -6.47 26.14
C LEU A 275 5.41 -5.66 25.88
N LYS A 276 6.51 -6.38 25.73
CA LYS A 276 7.83 -5.84 25.40
C LYS A 276 8.26 -6.41 24.05
N VAL A 277 8.28 -5.53 23.04
CA VAL A 277 8.77 -5.82 21.70
C VAL A 277 10.26 -5.47 21.61
N THR A 278 11.07 -6.35 21.01
CA THR A 278 12.50 -6.12 20.74
C THR A 278 12.85 -6.57 19.32
N MET A 279 14.03 -6.19 18.82
CA MET A 279 14.46 -6.48 17.45
C MET A 279 15.96 -6.83 17.41
N GLN A 280 16.33 -7.74 16.50
CA GLN A 280 17.71 -8.04 16.11
C GLN A 280 17.97 -7.52 14.69
N HIS A 281 19.18 -7.01 14.44
CA HIS A 281 19.57 -6.31 13.20
C HIS A 281 18.71 -5.06 12.90
N GLY A 282 18.37 -4.32 13.95
CA GLY A 282 17.62 -3.08 13.89
C GLY A 282 17.10 -2.67 15.26
N LYS A 283 16.13 -1.76 15.27
CA LYS A 283 15.40 -1.31 16.46
C LYS A 283 13.90 -1.23 16.18
N VAL A 284 13.08 -1.61 17.15
CA VAL A 284 11.66 -1.24 17.19
C VAL A 284 11.50 -0.07 18.16
N ILE A 285 10.71 0.92 17.75
CA ILE A 285 10.26 2.03 18.61
C ILE A 285 8.73 2.08 18.63
N GLU A 286 8.16 2.69 19.67
CA GLU A 286 6.73 2.98 19.74
C GLU A 286 6.50 4.49 19.58
N ARG A 287 5.51 4.87 18.78
CA ARG A 287 5.08 6.26 18.57
C ARG A 287 3.58 6.29 18.29
N ASN A 288 2.84 7.14 18.99
CA ASN A 288 1.38 7.33 18.81
C ASN A 288 0.57 6.02 18.86
N GLY A 289 0.96 5.06 19.70
CA GLY A 289 0.30 3.75 19.80
C GLY A 289 0.64 2.75 18.70
N GLN A 290 1.46 3.11 17.70
CA GLN A 290 1.97 2.20 16.66
C GLN A 290 3.41 1.76 16.95
N TYR A 291 3.79 0.56 16.48
CA TYR A 291 5.19 0.11 16.47
C TYR A 291 5.85 0.37 15.12
N LEU A 292 7.10 0.83 15.13
CA LEU A 292 7.89 1.13 13.95
C LEU A 292 9.20 0.33 13.99
N ALA A 293 9.41 -0.56 13.02
CA ALA A 293 10.67 -1.28 12.83
C ALA A 293 11.64 -0.50 11.94
N ILE A 294 12.90 -0.40 12.37
CA ILE A 294 13.97 0.29 11.65
C ILE A 294 15.16 -0.68 11.56
N PRO A 295 15.27 -1.47 10.46
CA PRO A 295 16.39 -2.38 10.23
C PRO A 295 17.71 -1.66 9.97
N ASP A 296 18.81 -2.29 10.38
CA ASP A 296 20.16 -1.79 10.15
C ASP A 296 20.54 -1.83 8.65
N ASN A 297 21.43 -0.93 8.22
CA ASN A 297 21.90 -0.81 6.83
C ASN A 297 22.40 -2.14 6.23
N ARG A 298 23.06 -2.96 7.05
CA ARG A 298 23.68 -4.23 6.65
C ARG A 298 22.78 -5.46 6.86
N ALA A 299 21.58 -5.28 7.40
CA ALA A 299 20.67 -6.40 7.63
C ALA A 299 20.17 -6.99 6.29
N GLN A 300 20.20 -8.32 6.18
CA GLN A 300 19.53 -9.07 5.10
C GLN A 300 18.25 -9.76 5.61
N ALA A 301 18.22 -10.04 6.92
CA ALA A 301 17.02 -10.44 7.66
C ALA A 301 17.07 -9.80 9.07
N ALA A 302 15.90 -9.53 9.64
CA ALA A 302 15.75 -8.97 10.98
C ALA A 302 14.67 -9.73 11.76
N SER A 303 14.92 -9.93 13.06
CA SER A 303 14.09 -10.76 13.92
C SER A 303 13.39 -9.89 14.95
N ILE A 304 12.05 -9.87 14.96
CA ILE A 304 11.25 -9.15 15.97
C ILE A 304 10.72 -10.17 16.98
N THR A 305 10.95 -9.91 18.26
CA THR A 305 10.53 -10.77 19.37
C THR A 305 9.55 -10.03 20.27
N VAL A 306 8.46 -10.70 20.69
CA VAL A 306 7.53 -10.18 21.69
C VAL A 306 7.55 -11.04 22.94
N SER A 307 7.54 -10.39 24.10
CA SER A 307 7.54 -11.04 25.42
C SER A 307 6.58 -10.33 26.37
N ASN A 308 6.09 -11.03 27.39
CA ASN A 308 5.32 -10.42 28.50
C ASN A 308 6.20 -10.06 29.72
N GLY A 309 7.53 -10.06 29.54
CA GLY A 309 8.52 -9.87 30.60
C GLY A 309 8.86 -11.13 31.40
N LYS A 310 8.11 -12.23 31.28
CA LYS A 310 8.44 -13.56 31.83
C LYS A 310 8.89 -14.52 30.73
N GLU A 311 8.09 -14.64 29.68
CA GLU A 311 8.31 -15.57 28.56
C GLU A 311 8.28 -14.84 27.20
N THR A 312 8.79 -15.51 26.16
CA THR A 312 8.62 -15.06 24.78
C THR A 312 7.28 -15.58 24.28
N LEU A 313 6.43 -14.68 23.78
CA LEU A 313 5.12 -15.03 23.23
C LEU A 313 5.17 -15.29 21.72
N ALA A 314 6.03 -14.59 20.99
CA ALA A 314 6.17 -14.76 19.55
C ALA A 314 7.51 -14.25 19.03
N ARG A 315 7.92 -14.77 17.87
CA ARG A 315 9.08 -14.32 17.10
C ARG A 315 8.72 -14.29 15.61
N TYR A 316 9.16 -13.24 14.93
CA TYR A 316 8.89 -12.99 13.52
C TYR A 316 10.19 -12.63 12.81
N ASP A 317 10.62 -13.48 11.88
CA ASP A 317 11.82 -13.28 11.09
C ASP A 317 11.45 -12.75 9.70
N TYR A 318 11.91 -11.54 9.39
CA TYR A 318 11.59 -10.82 8.15
C TYR A 318 12.79 -10.74 7.23
N ALA A 319 12.55 -10.87 5.91
CA ALA A 319 13.49 -10.40 4.91
C ALA A 319 13.69 -8.88 5.03
N VAL A 320 14.91 -8.41 4.74
CA VAL A 320 15.25 -6.99 4.77
C VAL A 320 15.76 -6.52 3.40
N LYS A 321 14.94 -5.74 2.69
CA LYS A 321 15.25 -5.16 1.36
C LYS A 321 15.79 -3.73 1.45
N GLU A 322 16.36 -3.26 0.36
CA GLU A 322 16.67 -1.84 0.14
C GLU A 322 15.43 -1.09 -0.33
N LEU A 323 15.36 0.21 -0.03
CA LEU A 323 14.28 1.08 -0.53
C LEU A 323 14.27 1.03 -2.06
N PRO A 324 13.10 0.86 -2.71
CA PRO A 324 13.03 0.79 -4.17
C PRO A 324 13.54 2.09 -4.82
N ASP A 325 14.08 1.97 -6.03
CA ASP A 325 14.44 3.15 -6.82
C ASP A 325 13.16 3.93 -7.19
N PRO A 326 13.08 5.24 -6.90
CA PRO A 326 11.88 6.01 -7.17
C PRO A 326 11.75 6.30 -8.66
N ILE A 327 10.54 6.10 -9.17
CA ILE A 327 10.17 6.37 -10.56
C ILE A 327 9.85 7.87 -10.69
N PRO A 328 10.41 8.57 -11.69
CA PRO A 328 10.10 9.97 -11.93
C PRO A 328 8.87 10.12 -12.85
N TYR A 329 8.02 11.08 -12.52
CA TYR A 329 6.80 11.43 -13.27
C TYR A 329 6.80 12.93 -13.59
N VAL A 330 6.22 13.30 -14.73
CA VAL A 330 5.88 14.72 -15.01
C VAL A 330 4.42 14.97 -14.64
N VAL A 331 4.18 15.99 -13.83
CA VAL A 331 2.84 16.50 -13.52
C VAL A 331 2.36 17.35 -14.69
N TYR A 332 1.16 17.07 -15.19
CA TYR A 332 0.49 17.84 -16.23
C TYR A 332 -1.00 18.02 -15.88
N THR A 333 -1.72 18.83 -16.64
CA THR A 333 -3.16 19.10 -16.43
C THR A 333 -4.01 18.53 -17.56
N ASP A 334 -5.02 17.73 -17.22
CA ASP A 334 -6.06 17.30 -18.15
C ASP A 334 -7.45 17.67 -17.60
N LYS A 335 -8.27 18.35 -18.43
CA LYS A 335 -9.62 18.81 -18.07
C LYS A 335 -9.71 19.52 -16.70
N GLY A 336 -8.65 20.24 -16.30
CA GLY A 336 -8.55 20.96 -15.02
C GLY A 336 -8.04 20.13 -13.82
N LYS A 337 -7.81 18.82 -13.97
CA LYS A 337 -7.22 17.95 -12.94
C LYS A 337 -5.72 17.77 -13.18
N LYS A 338 -4.93 17.64 -12.10
CA LYS A 338 -3.53 17.19 -12.18
C LYS A 338 -3.48 15.69 -12.49
N GLU A 339 -2.60 15.32 -13.41
CA GLU A 339 -2.35 13.94 -13.83
C GLU A 339 -0.83 13.67 -13.89
N LEU A 340 -0.44 12.39 -13.77
CA LEU A 340 0.97 11.96 -13.76
C LEU A 340 1.34 11.27 -15.08
N TYR A 341 2.46 11.69 -15.68
CA TYR A 341 2.99 11.10 -16.89
C TYR A 341 4.27 10.30 -16.61
N LYS A 342 4.20 8.97 -16.75
CA LYS A 342 5.28 8.01 -16.44
C LYS A 342 6.29 7.75 -17.56
N GLY A 343 6.19 8.46 -18.69
CA GLY A 343 6.97 8.17 -19.89
C GLY A 343 6.31 7.18 -20.85
N ASN A 344 6.82 7.13 -22.09
CA ASN A 344 6.52 6.17 -23.16
C ASN A 344 5.06 6.08 -23.68
N VAL A 345 4.08 6.74 -23.04
CA VAL A 345 2.68 6.79 -23.49
C VAL A 345 2.47 7.95 -24.47
N PRO A 346 1.69 7.80 -25.55
CA PRO A 346 1.31 8.91 -26.42
C PRO A 346 0.59 10.05 -25.67
N LEU A 347 1.09 11.27 -25.81
CA LEU A 347 0.59 12.47 -25.13
C LEU A 347 0.24 13.56 -26.15
N SER A 348 -0.96 14.14 -26.07
CA SER A 348 -1.36 15.24 -26.95
C SER A 348 -0.57 16.51 -26.63
N ARG A 349 -0.29 17.33 -27.66
CA ARG A 349 0.44 18.60 -27.53
C ARG A 349 -0.08 19.51 -26.41
N SER A 350 -1.40 19.61 -26.23
CA SER A 350 -2.04 20.39 -25.17
C SER A 350 -1.67 19.93 -23.76
N LYS A 351 -1.66 18.61 -23.52
CA LYS A 351 -1.25 18.01 -22.25
C LYS A 351 0.24 18.23 -22.01
N ALA A 352 1.08 18.06 -23.04
CA ALA A 352 2.52 18.37 -22.94
C ALA A 352 2.80 19.84 -22.61
N GLN A 353 2.07 20.79 -23.22
CA GLN A 353 2.16 22.21 -22.92
C GLN A 353 1.75 22.56 -21.48
N SER A 354 0.91 21.73 -20.83
CA SER A 354 0.49 21.91 -19.44
C SER A 354 1.45 21.34 -18.40
N MET A 355 2.57 20.72 -18.80
CA MET A 355 3.56 20.15 -17.89
C MET A 355 4.14 21.22 -16.94
N SER A 356 3.98 21.02 -15.63
CA SER A 356 4.32 22.00 -14.61
C SER A 356 5.65 21.72 -13.92
N GLU A 357 5.82 20.49 -13.47
CA GLU A 357 6.88 20.06 -12.56
C GLU A 357 7.07 18.54 -12.62
N LEU A 358 8.21 18.06 -12.15
CA LEU A 358 8.45 16.64 -11.91
C LEU A 358 8.21 16.30 -10.43
N ILE A 359 7.87 15.04 -10.19
CA ILE A 359 7.93 14.38 -8.88
C ILE A 359 8.65 13.03 -9.04
N ALA A 360 9.13 12.46 -7.94
CA ALA A 360 9.67 11.10 -7.90
C ALA A 360 9.01 10.34 -6.74
N THR A 361 8.65 9.07 -6.94
CA THR A 361 7.99 8.23 -5.93
C THR A 361 8.25 6.76 -6.21
N ALA A 362 8.38 5.94 -5.16
CA ALA A 362 8.50 4.50 -5.31
C ALA A 362 7.12 3.88 -5.63
N PRO A 363 7.04 2.82 -6.47
CA PRO A 363 5.78 2.14 -6.75
C PRO A 363 5.31 1.22 -5.62
N GLU A 364 6.20 0.88 -4.68
CA GLU A 364 6.00 -0.08 -3.60
C GLU A 364 6.84 0.33 -2.36
N GLY A 365 6.56 -0.30 -1.21
CA GLY A 365 7.28 -0.05 0.03
C GLY A 365 6.88 1.25 0.76
N PRO A 366 7.64 1.68 1.77
CA PRO A 366 7.36 2.89 2.56
C PRO A 366 7.25 4.17 1.73
N GLN A 367 6.31 5.03 2.12
CA GLN A 367 6.21 6.40 1.61
C GLN A 367 7.49 7.18 1.98
N ILE A 368 8.24 7.60 0.97
CA ILE A 368 9.49 8.38 1.12
C ILE A 368 9.39 9.64 0.27
N ASP A 369 9.61 10.80 0.88
CA ASP A 369 9.66 12.09 0.19
C ASP A 369 10.95 12.24 -0.64
N TYR A 370 10.86 11.92 -1.95
CA TYR A 370 11.96 12.13 -2.90
C TYR A 370 11.91 13.53 -3.53
N ARG A 371 12.77 14.42 -3.05
CA ARG A 371 12.94 15.77 -3.60
C ARG A 371 13.86 15.76 -4.81
N ILE A 372 13.36 16.17 -5.98
CA ILE A 372 14.17 16.38 -7.18
C ILE A 372 15.04 17.64 -7.02
N LEU A 373 16.35 17.48 -7.21
CA LEU A 373 17.38 18.50 -7.06
C LEU A 373 17.72 19.19 -8.39
N SER A 374 17.72 18.42 -9.48
CA SER A 374 18.07 18.87 -10.82
C SER A 374 17.58 17.86 -11.87
N PHE A 375 17.46 18.33 -13.12
CA PHE A 375 17.26 17.49 -14.29
C PHE A 375 17.69 18.21 -15.56
N GLU A 376 17.81 17.48 -16.66
CA GLU A 376 18.10 18.02 -17.99
C GLU A 376 16.96 17.65 -18.94
N THR A 377 16.52 18.60 -19.77
CA THR A 377 15.55 18.33 -20.84
C THR A 377 16.25 18.36 -22.19
N VAL A 378 16.19 17.24 -22.91
CA VAL A 378 16.85 17.04 -24.21
C VAL A 378 15.78 17.00 -25.31
N PHE A 379 15.76 18.03 -26.16
CA PHE A 379 14.87 18.13 -27.31
C PHE A 379 15.57 17.67 -28.59
N ILE A 380 14.89 16.84 -29.40
CA ILE A 380 15.37 16.37 -30.70
C ILE A 380 14.29 16.65 -31.74
N LYS A 381 14.56 17.60 -32.66
CA LYS A 381 13.62 17.98 -33.72
C LYS A 381 13.68 16.99 -34.89
N SER A 382 12.52 16.49 -35.29
CA SER A 382 12.30 15.53 -36.37
C SER A 382 12.94 16.00 -37.69
N GLY A 383 13.61 15.07 -38.38
CA GLY A 383 14.32 15.35 -39.62
C GLY A 383 15.56 16.25 -39.50
N SER A 384 16.05 16.51 -38.28
CA SER A 384 17.23 17.34 -38.04
C SER A 384 18.24 16.67 -37.09
N ASN A 385 19.51 17.04 -37.22
CA ASN A 385 20.56 16.64 -36.28
C ASN A 385 20.68 17.64 -35.10
N LYS A 386 19.72 18.57 -34.92
CA LYS A 386 19.79 19.58 -33.86
C LYS A 386 19.22 19.02 -32.56
N VAL A 387 20.10 18.77 -31.60
CA VAL A 387 19.78 18.50 -30.20
C VAL A 387 19.86 19.81 -29.42
N ILE A 388 18.93 20.03 -28.48
CA ILE A 388 18.96 21.14 -27.52
C ILE A 388 18.82 20.56 -26.12
N THR A 389 19.81 20.80 -25.25
CA THR A 389 19.80 20.33 -23.86
C THR A 389 19.74 21.51 -22.91
N LEU A 390 18.68 21.58 -22.09
CA LEU A 390 18.49 22.64 -21.08
C LEU A 390 18.51 22.04 -19.67
N LYS A 391 19.44 22.52 -18.83
CA LYS A 391 19.61 22.08 -17.44
C LYS A 391 18.72 22.89 -16.48
N ASN A 392 18.14 22.24 -15.47
CA ASN A 392 17.37 22.86 -14.40
C ASN A 392 17.97 22.61 -13.01
N LYS A 393 17.63 23.50 -12.09
CA LYS A 393 17.73 23.30 -10.63
C LYS A 393 16.32 23.22 -10.05
N GLY A 394 16.09 22.33 -9.10
CA GLY A 394 14.76 21.99 -8.57
C GLY A 394 13.92 21.17 -9.56
N ASN A 395 12.61 21.08 -9.27
CA ASN A 395 11.70 20.17 -9.95
C ASN A 395 10.82 20.79 -11.06
N LYS A 396 10.88 22.12 -11.28
CA LYS A 396 9.98 22.83 -12.22
C LYS A 396 10.59 23.01 -13.61
N LEU A 397 9.76 22.95 -14.65
CA LEU A 397 10.19 23.27 -16.02
C LEU A 397 10.35 24.79 -16.21
N SER A 398 11.46 25.20 -16.81
CA SER A 398 11.79 26.61 -17.07
C SER A 398 10.92 27.23 -18.17
N GLU A 399 10.87 28.55 -18.23
CA GLU A 399 10.13 29.27 -19.28
C GLU A 399 10.64 28.95 -20.69
N GLU A 400 11.96 28.78 -20.86
CA GLU A 400 12.56 28.39 -22.13
C GLU A 400 12.13 26.98 -22.54
N GLN A 401 12.12 26.01 -21.61
CA GLN A 401 11.62 24.66 -21.89
C GLN A 401 10.13 24.69 -22.25
N ARG A 402 9.31 25.43 -21.50
CA ARG A 402 7.87 25.61 -21.80
C ARG A 402 7.66 26.22 -23.19
N LYS A 403 8.48 27.19 -23.58
CA LYS A 403 8.48 27.80 -24.92
C LYS A 403 8.85 26.81 -26.02
N ILE A 404 9.87 25.97 -25.81
CA ILE A 404 10.27 24.92 -26.78
C ILE A 404 9.18 23.83 -26.88
N ILE A 405 8.68 23.32 -25.75
CA ILE A 405 7.54 22.37 -25.69
C ILE A 405 6.33 22.96 -26.43
N GLY A 406 6.06 24.26 -26.25
CA GLY A 406 5.06 25.02 -26.97
C GLY A 406 5.17 24.94 -28.50
N GLN A 407 6.39 24.79 -29.03
CA GLN A 407 6.70 24.79 -30.46
C GLN A 407 6.79 23.40 -31.11
N LEU A 408 6.93 22.32 -30.34
CA LEU A 408 7.12 20.94 -30.84
C LEU A 408 6.00 20.49 -31.80
N GLN A 409 6.39 19.75 -32.84
CA GLN A 409 5.50 19.22 -33.89
C GLN A 409 5.39 17.69 -33.78
N THR A 410 4.35 17.08 -34.35
CA THR A 410 4.16 15.62 -34.33
C THR A 410 5.39 14.91 -34.92
N GLY A 411 5.99 14.00 -34.15
CA GLY A 411 7.23 13.31 -34.49
C GLY A 411 8.52 13.95 -33.95
N ASP A 412 8.47 15.18 -33.40
CA ASP A 412 9.54 15.67 -32.52
C ASP A 412 9.56 14.85 -31.22
N LYS A 413 10.73 14.74 -30.59
CA LYS A 413 10.91 14.01 -29.34
C LYS A 413 11.54 14.90 -28.28
N PHE A 414 11.16 14.67 -27.02
CA PHE A 414 11.95 15.18 -25.91
C PHE A 414 12.01 14.20 -24.74
N TYR A 415 13.13 14.26 -24.05
CA TYR A 415 13.49 13.39 -22.95
C TYR A 415 13.80 14.24 -21.74
N ILE A 416 13.47 13.74 -20.55
CA ILE A 416 13.96 14.31 -19.29
C ILE A 416 14.96 13.32 -18.71
N THR A 417 16.22 13.73 -18.68
CA THR A 417 17.39 12.92 -18.34
C THR A 417 18.10 13.52 -17.13
N SER A 418 19.11 12.81 -16.61
CA SER A 418 20.00 13.34 -15.56
C SER A 418 19.22 13.80 -14.32
N ILE A 419 18.09 13.13 -14.03
CA ILE A 419 17.17 13.48 -12.94
C ILE A 419 17.83 13.09 -11.63
N THR A 420 18.16 14.07 -10.80
CA THR A 420 18.86 13.88 -9.52
C THR A 420 17.89 14.05 -8.36
N VAL A 421 17.91 13.14 -7.39
CA VAL A 421 17.03 13.17 -6.21
C VAL A 421 17.79 13.17 -4.88
N SER A 422 17.11 13.60 -3.82
CA SER A 422 17.44 13.26 -2.45
C SER A 422 16.17 12.86 -1.68
N GLY A 423 16.23 11.74 -0.97
CA GLY A 423 15.10 11.15 -0.23
C GLY A 423 15.44 9.73 0.23
N GLY A 424 15.04 9.36 1.45
CA GLY A 424 15.48 8.11 2.10
C GLY A 424 17.01 8.05 2.17
N LYS A 425 17.61 6.94 1.70
CA LYS A 425 19.07 6.82 1.59
C LYS A 425 19.68 7.67 0.48
N LYS A 426 18.91 8.02 -0.57
CA LYS A 426 19.46 8.65 -1.77
C LYS A 426 19.89 10.07 -1.47
N ASN A 427 21.16 10.37 -1.73
CA ASN A 427 21.72 11.70 -1.53
C ASN A 427 22.45 12.17 -2.79
N ASN A 428 21.77 13.02 -3.57
CA ASN A 428 22.26 13.53 -4.86
C ASN A 428 22.54 12.41 -5.88
N GLU A 429 21.68 11.38 -5.88
CA GLU A 429 21.75 10.25 -6.82
C GLU A 429 20.91 10.50 -8.07
N GLN A 430 21.33 9.94 -9.20
CA GLN A 430 20.58 9.98 -10.45
C GLN A 430 19.62 8.78 -10.58
N ILE A 431 18.41 9.03 -11.08
CA ILE A 431 17.38 8.00 -11.33
C ILE A 431 17.05 7.89 -12.84
N ALA A 432 16.05 7.07 -13.17
CA ALA A 432 15.61 6.80 -14.54
C ALA A 432 15.24 8.07 -15.33
N SER A 433 15.20 7.97 -16.66
CA SER A 433 14.80 9.06 -17.56
C SER A 433 13.36 8.92 -18.07
N ILE A 434 12.70 10.05 -18.30
CA ILE A 434 11.34 10.09 -18.87
C ILE A 434 11.42 10.36 -20.37
N ASN A 435 10.90 9.45 -21.19
CA ASN A 435 10.72 9.65 -22.63
C ASN A 435 9.30 10.19 -22.91
N ILE A 436 9.19 11.36 -23.56
CA ILE A 436 7.90 12.00 -23.85
C ILE A 436 7.56 11.84 -25.33
N VAL A 437 6.47 11.11 -25.60
CA VAL A 437 6.02 10.74 -26.95
C VAL A 437 4.83 11.62 -27.34
N LEU A 438 5.01 12.52 -28.30
CA LEU A 438 3.95 13.39 -28.79
C LEU A 438 3.13 12.74 -29.91
N ILE A 439 1.81 12.97 -29.87
CA ILE A 439 0.87 12.77 -30.97
C ILE A 439 0.23 14.12 -31.37
#